data_AF-A0A1V3ILU9-F1
#
_entry.id   AF-A0A1V3ILU9-F1
#
_cell.length_a   1.000
_cell.length_b   1.000
_cell.length_c   1.000
_cell.angle_alpha   90.00
_cell.angle_beta   90.00
_cell.angle_gamma   90.00
#
_symmetry.space_group_name_H-M   'P 1'
#
loop_
_entity.id
_entity.type
_entity.pdbx_description
1 polymer ?
#
loop_
_entity_poly.entity_id
_entity_poly.type
_entity_poly.pdbx_seq_one_letter_code
_entity_poly.pdbx_strand_id
1 'polypeptide(L)'
;LNGLAVLGRKQTYSPEFKLSVIQAVKNGLFSTEKACLYFGIANSGVVSQWLKAFEKQGINGLLAKPKGPPTMKSKYPKMPPKPKTEEERLRYRILELEAEVDYLKKLRELNQQKIAKKLSS
;
A
#
# COMPACT_ATOMS: atom_id res chain seq x y z
N LEU A 1 -37.90 15.20 19.09
CA LEU A 1 -36.92 15.90 18.24
C LEU A 1 -35.84 14.89 17.84
N ASN A 2 -36.08 14.13 16.78
CA ASN A 2 -35.14 13.13 16.29
C ASN A 2 -34.36 13.73 15.12
N GLY A 3 -33.03 13.58 15.09
CA GLY A 3 -32.31 13.51 13.82
C GLY A 3 -31.04 14.34 13.69
N LEU A 4 -29.97 13.98 14.39
CA LEU A 4 -28.59 14.30 14.01
C LEU A 4 -27.76 13.02 13.96
N ALA A 5 -28.24 12.02 13.22
CA ALA A 5 -27.48 10.81 12.93
C ALA A 5 -27.20 10.74 11.41
N VAL A 6 -26.39 11.66 10.90
CA VAL A 6 -25.76 11.45 9.59
C VAL A 6 -24.50 10.61 9.84
N LEU A 7 -24.71 9.30 9.97
CA LEU A 7 -23.67 8.30 9.73
C LEU A 7 -23.32 8.39 8.24
N GLY A 8 -22.43 9.34 7.91
CA GLY A 8 -22.00 9.64 6.55
C GLY A 8 -21.30 8.44 5.94
N ARG A 9 -22.06 7.59 5.25
CA ARG A 9 -21.46 6.60 4.35
C ARG A 9 -20.65 7.35 3.30
N LYS A 10 -19.38 7.03 3.19
CA LYS A 10 -18.48 7.63 2.21
C LYS A 10 -18.99 7.25 0.81
N GLN A 11 -19.64 8.19 0.13
CA GLN A 11 -20.08 7.99 -1.25
C GLN A 11 -18.88 7.94 -2.18
N THR A 12 -18.81 6.89 -3.01
CA THR A 12 -17.77 6.72 -4.02
C THR A 12 -18.36 7.00 -5.38
N TYR A 13 -17.82 8.01 -6.05
CA TYR A 13 -18.24 8.38 -7.40
C TYR A 13 -17.23 7.85 -8.41
N SER A 14 -17.72 7.29 -9.51
CA SER A 14 -16.87 6.84 -10.60
C SER A 14 -16.21 8.05 -11.30
N PRO A 15 -15.03 7.88 -11.92
CA PRO A 15 -14.39 8.96 -12.66
C PRO A 15 -15.26 9.56 -13.78
N GLU A 16 -16.04 8.72 -14.46
CA GLU A 16 -16.93 9.11 -15.57
C GLU A 16 -18.06 10.00 -15.06
N PHE A 17 -18.66 9.64 -13.91
CA PHE A 17 -19.67 10.47 -13.27
C PHE A 17 -19.10 11.83 -12.85
N LYS A 18 -17.92 11.85 -12.23
CA LYS A 18 -17.28 13.13 -11.85
C LYS A 18 -17.02 14.00 -13.08
N LEU A 19 -16.62 13.40 -14.20
CA LEU A 19 -16.35 14.10 -15.43
C LEU A 19 -17.62 14.74 -16.02
N SER A 20 -18.76 14.03 -16.04
CA SER A 20 -20.02 14.59 -16.55
C SER A 20 -20.49 15.79 -15.72
N VAL A 21 -20.37 15.71 -14.40
CA VAL A 21 -20.69 16.82 -13.48
C VAL A 21 -19.80 18.04 -13.77
N ILE A 22 -18.49 17.82 -13.92
CA ILE A 22 -17.54 18.91 -14.22
C ILE A 22 -17.81 19.53 -15.58
N GLN A 23 -18.08 18.73 -16.62
CA GLN A 23 -18.41 19.24 -17.95
C GLN A 23 -19.67 20.10 -17.90
N ALA A 24 -20.70 19.67 -17.16
CA ALA A 24 -21.94 20.44 -17.03
C ALA A 24 -21.70 21.80 -16.35
N VAL A 25 -20.83 21.86 -15.33
CA VAL A 25 -20.44 23.11 -14.67
C VAL A 25 -19.58 23.99 -15.60
N LYS A 26 -18.57 23.43 -16.26
CA LYS A 26 -17.68 24.18 -17.17
C LYS A 26 -18.40 24.74 -18.39
N ASN A 27 -19.41 24.03 -18.90
CA ASN A 27 -20.23 24.48 -20.02
C ASN A 27 -21.28 25.53 -19.61
N GLY A 28 -21.31 25.95 -18.34
CA GLY A 28 -22.23 26.96 -17.83
C GLY A 28 -23.66 26.46 -17.62
N LEU A 29 -23.92 25.16 -17.73
CA LEU A 29 -25.26 24.59 -17.52
C LEU A 29 -25.69 24.67 -16.05
N PHE A 30 -24.73 24.57 -15.13
CA PHE A 30 -24.98 24.64 -13.69
C PHE A 30 -23.90 25.43 -12.96
N SER A 31 -24.30 26.15 -11.91
CA SER A 31 -23.36 26.54 -10.84
C SER A 31 -22.98 25.32 -10.00
N THR A 32 -21.91 25.39 -9.22
CA THR A 32 -21.49 24.29 -8.32
C THR A 32 -22.59 23.87 -7.35
N GLU A 33 -23.38 24.82 -6.85
CA GLU A 33 -24.54 24.58 -5.97
C GLU A 33 -25.67 23.87 -6.72
N LYS A 34 -26.05 24.36 -7.91
CA LYS A 34 -27.11 23.74 -8.71
C LYS A 34 -26.71 22.35 -9.18
N ALA A 35 -25.45 22.14 -9.55
CA ALA A 35 -24.92 20.83 -9.91
C ALA A 35 -24.99 19.87 -8.72
N CYS A 36 -24.65 20.33 -7.52
CA CYS A 36 -24.76 19.51 -6.31
C CYS A 36 -26.18 18.97 -6.10
N LEU A 37 -27.18 19.84 -6.22
CA LEU A 37 -28.59 19.46 -6.06
C LEU A 37 -29.06 18.55 -7.20
N TYR A 38 -28.74 18.91 -8.45
CA TYR A 38 -29.17 18.17 -9.63
C TYR A 38 -28.61 16.75 -9.69
N PHE A 39 -27.32 16.59 -9.37
CA PHE A 39 -26.62 15.31 -9.42
C PHE A 39 -26.70 14.53 -8.09
N GLY A 40 -27.43 15.02 -7.08
CA GLY A 40 -27.60 14.33 -5.79
C GLY A 40 -26.31 14.21 -4.99
N ILE A 41 -25.40 15.17 -5.11
CA ILE A 41 -24.13 15.19 -4.40
C ILE A 41 -24.37 15.76 -3.00
N ALA A 42 -23.67 15.23 -1.99
CA ALA A 42 -23.91 15.59 -0.60
C ALA A 42 -23.54 17.05 -0.25
N ASN A 43 -22.58 17.65 -0.95
CA ASN A 43 -22.12 19.03 -0.68
C ASN A 43 -21.48 19.64 -1.94
N SER A 44 -21.78 20.91 -2.23
CA SER A 44 -21.21 21.68 -3.34
C SER A 44 -19.68 21.78 -3.27
N GLY A 45 -19.10 21.74 -2.07
CA GLY A 45 -17.66 21.68 -1.86
C GLY A 45 -16.98 20.46 -2.50
N VAL A 46 -17.71 19.34 -2.65
CA VAL A 46 -17.20 18.15 -3.37
C VAL A 46 -17.03 18.44 -4.85
N VAL A 47 -17.99 19.14 -5.46
CA VAL A 47 -17.95 19.55 -6.87
C VAL A 47 -16.79 20.53 -7.09
N SER A 48 -16.63 21.51 -6.20
CA SER A 48 -15.50 22.47 -6.26
C SER A 48 -14.14 21.77 -6.15
N GLN A 49 -14.03 20.74 -5.30
CA GLN A 49 -12.80 19.96 -5.18
C GLN A 49 -12.48 19.19 -6.46
N TRP A 50 -13.49 18.58 -7.09
CA TRP A 50 -13.31 17.90 -8.37
C TRP A 50 -12.91 18.88 -9.48
N LEU A 51 -13.54 20.05 -9.55
CA LEU A 51 -13.21 21.09 -10.52
C LEU A 51 -11.72 21.47 -10.41
N LYS A 52 -11.26 21.78 -9.20
CA LYS A 52 -9.86 22.12 -8.93
C LYS A 52 -8.89 20.98 -9.26
N ALA A 53 -9.26 19.74 -8.95
CA ALA A 53 -8.45 18.57 -9.30
C ALA A 53 -8.36 18.36 -10.82
N PHE A 54 -9.47 18.58 -11.53
CA PHE A 54 -9.55 18.49 -12.97
C PHE A 54 -8.76 19.61 -13.67
N GLU A 55 -8.82 20.84 -13.18
CA GLU A 55 -8.01 21.95 -13.71
C GLU A 55 -6.50 21.69 -13.53
N LYS A 56 -6.11 21.07 -12.42
CA LYS A 56 -4.70 20.79 -12.13
C LYS A 56 -4.14 19.58 -12.88
N GLN A 57 -4.92 18.51 -13.04
CA GLN A 57 -4.43 17.20 -13.47
C GLN A 57 -5.28 16.55 -14.58
N GLY A 58 -6.27 17.26 -15.12
CA GLY A 58 -7.24 16.71 -16.07
C GLY A 58 -8.02 15.53 -15.48
N ILE A 59 -8.34 14.55 -16.32
CA ILE A 59 -9.07 13.34 -15.91
C ILE A 59 -8.34 12.55 -14.81
N ASN A 60 -6.99 12.60 -14.77
CA ASN A 60 -6.20 11.93 -13.75
C ASN A 60 -6.50 12.46 -12.33
N GLY A 61 -6.90 13.73 -12.22
CA GLY A 61 -7.32 14.32 -10.95
C GLY A 61 -8.63 13.75 -10.40
N LEU A 62 -9.44 13.09 -11.24
CA LEU A 62 -10.74 12.50 -10.88
C LEU A 62 -10.64 11.01 -10.51
N LEU A 63 -9.54 10.37 -10.89
CA LEU A 63 -9.27 8.97 -10.57
C LEU A 63 -9.11 8.77 -9.06
N ALA A 64 -9.48 7.58 -8.58
CA ALA A 64 -9.24 7.20 -7.20
C ALA A 64 -7.74 7.12 -6.94
N LYS A 65 -7.25 7.84 -5.92
CA LYS A 65 -5.85 7.71 -5.49
C LYS A 65 -5.62 6.31 -4.92
N PRO A 66 -4.49 5.64 -5.26
CA PRO A 66 -4.12 4.38 -4.62
C PRO A 66 -4.08 4.56 -3.11
N LYS A 67 -4.67 3.62 -2.38
CA LYS A 67 -4.71 3.64 -0.91
C LYS A 67 -3.33 3.29 -0.38
N GLY A 68 -2.66 4.28 0.21
CA GLY A 68 -1.47 4.11 1.03
C GLY A 68 -0.14 4.22 0.27
N PRO A 69 0.97 4.46 1.00
CA PRO A 69 2.30 4.43 0.43
C PRO A 69 2.61 3.01 -0.11
N PRO A 70 3.48 2.90 -1.13
CA PRO A 70 3.95 1.60 -1.58
C PRO A 70 4.60 0.86 -0.39
N THR A 71 4.24 -0.40 -0.19
CA THR A 71 4.90 -1.24 0.82
C THR A 71 6.38 -1.37 0.45
N MET A 72 7.30 -0.94 1.32
CA MET A 72 8.73 -1.15 1.08
C MET A 72 9.02 -2.66 0.99
N LYS A 73 9.81 -3.07 0.00
CA LYS A 73 10.32 -4.43 -0.03
C LYS A 73 11.37 -4.57 1.08
N SER A 74 11.22 -5.58 1.94
CA SER A 74 12.22 -5.91 2.96
C SER A 74 13.55 -6.25 2.28
N LYS A 75 14.65 -5.69 2.79
CA LYS A 75 16.02 -6.04 2.37
C LYS A 75 16.40 -7.48 2.72
N TYR A 76 15.70 -8.06 3.70
CA TYR A 76 15.92 -9.41 4.18
C TYR A 76 14.82 -10.36 3.69
N PRO A 77 15.17 -11.61 3.36
CA PRO A 77 14.18 -12.63 3.03
C PRO A 77 13.21 -12.78 4.22
N LYS A 78 11.94 -12.99 3.90
CA LYS A 78 10.94 -13.27 4.93
C LYS A 78 11.30 -14.59 5.59
N MET A 79 11.16 -14.66 6.91
CA MET A 79 11.22 -15.93 7.62
C MET A 79 10.18 -16.88 7.02
N PRO A 80 10.51 -18.17 6.90
CA PRO A 80 9.53 -19.17 6.51
C PRO A 80 8.31 -19.11 7.45
N PRO A 81 7.10 -19.35 6.92
CA PRO A 81 5.92 -19.44 7.76
C PRO A 81 6.08 -20.56 8.79
N LYS A 82 5.40 -20.43 9.94
CA LYS A 82 5.41 -21.47 10.97
C LYS A 82 4.95 -22.80 10.36
N PRO A 83 5.69 -23.92 10.59
CA PRO A 83 5.33 -25.22 10.05
C PRO A 83 3.94 -25.62 10.52
N LYS A 84 3.13 -26.20 9.63
CA LYS A 84 1.76 -26.66 9.95
C LYS A 84 1.73 -28.16 10.26
N THR A 85 2.75 -28.90 9.82
CA THR A 85 2.90 -30.34 10.06
C THR A 85 4.19 -30.64 10.80
N GLU A 86 4.25 -31.79 11.46
CA GLU A 86 5.47 -32.23 12.15
C GLU A 86 6.60 -32.54 11.16
N GLU A 87 6.28 -33.07 9.98
CA GLU A 87 7.26 -33.31 8.92
C GLU A 87 7.93 -32.00 8.45
N GLU A 88 7.15 -30.94 8.21
CA GLU A 88 7.69 -29.63 7.86
C GLU A 88 8.58 -29.09 8.99
N ARG A 89 8.14 -29.23 10.25
CA ARG A 89 8.92 -28.80 11.42
C ARG A 89 10.28 -29.51 11.48
N LEU A 90 10.30 -30.82 11.25
CA LEU A 90 11.55 -31.60 11.24
C LEU A 90 12.47 -31.18 10.10
N ARG A 91 11.93 -30.96 8.89
CA ARG A 91 12.72 -30.44 7.75
C ARG A 91 13.35 -29.07 8.07
N TYR A 92 12.61 -28.18 8.72
CA TYR A 92 13.17 -26.89 9.18
C TYR A 92 14.27 -27.07 10.22
N ARG A 93 14.10 -27.98 11.18
CA ARG A 93 15.13 -28.24 12.19
C ARG A 93 16.40 -28.81 11.58
N ILE A 94 16.27 -29.70 10.59
CA ILE A 94 17.41 -30.25 9.85
C ILE A 94 18.15 -29.10 9.14
N LEU A 95 17.43 -28.26 8.39
CA LEU A 95 18.03 -27.13 7.67
C LEU A 95 18.75 -26.14 8.62
N GLU A 96 18.15 -25.85 9.78
CA GLU A 96 18.76 -25.00 10.81
C GLU A 96 20.06 -25.61 11.35
N LEU A 97 20.03 -26.91 11.68
CA LEU A 97 21.20 -27.63 12.17
C LEU A 97 22.32 -27.73 11.13
N GLU A 98 21.96 -27.95 9.86
CA GLU A 98 22.92 -27.97 8.74
C GLU A 98 23.61 -26.61 8.59
N ALA A 99 22.85 -25.52 8.66
CA ALA A 99 23.40 -24.16 8.62
C ALA A 99 24.33 -23.87 9.81
N GLU A 100 23.95 -24.29 11.02
CA GLU A 100 24.78 -24.15 12.23
C GLU A 100 26.09 -24.93 12.10
N VAL A 101 26.02 -26.18 11.64
CA VAL A 101 27.20 -27.03 11.41
C VAL A 101 28.15 -26.39 10.39
N ASP A 102 27.62 -25.88 9.28
CA ASP A 102 28.45 -25.24 8.25
C ASP A 102 29.07 -23.94 8.72
N TYR A 103 28.35 -23.13 9.51
CA TYR A 103 28.92 -21.96 10.16
C TYR A 103 30.08 -22.32 11.11
N LEU A 104 29.89 -23.35 11.95
CA LEU A 104 30.94 -23.82 12.87
C LEU A 104 32.16 -24.38 12.11
N LYS A 105 31.96 -25.10 11.02
CA LYS A 105 33.06 -25.54 10.13
C LYS A 105 33.83 -24.35 9.60
N LYS A 106 33.14 -23.31 9.12
CA LYS A 106 33.81 -22.12 8.58
C LYS A 106 34.61 -21.36 9.64
N LEU A 107 34.07 -21.27 10.86
CA LEU A 107 34.80 -20.69 12.00
C LEU A 107 36.06 -21.48 12.35
N ARG A 108 35.97 -22.82 12.37
CA ARG A 108 37.14 -23.69 12.62
C ARG A 108 38.22 -23.47 11.57
N GLU A 109 37.84 -23.46 10.30
CA GLU A 109 38.75 -23.21 9.18
C GLU A 109 39.45 -21.86 9.32
N LEU A 110 38.70 -20.79 9.63
CA LEU A 110 39.26 -19.45 9.83
C LEU A 110 40.26 -19.41 10.99
N ASN A 111 39.97 -20.10 12.09
CA ASN A 111 40.88 -20.19 13.23
C ASN A 111 42.16 -20.98 12.89
N GLN A 112 42.04 -22.08 12.14
CA GLN A 112 43.20 -22.84 11.66
C GLN A 112 44.10 -21.98 10.76
N GLN A 113 43.50 -21.20 9.84
CA GLN A 113 44.26 -20.27 8.99
C GLN A 113 44.99 -19.20 9.80
N LYS A 114 44.35 -18.65 10.86
CA LYS A 114 45.00 -17.69 11.76
C LYS A 114 46.19 -18.31 12.51
N ILE A 115 46.05 -19.54 12.99
CA ILE A 115 47.13 -20.25 13.68
C ILE A 115 48.30 -20.53 12.71
N ALA A 116 48.00 -21.04 11.52
CA ALA A 116 49.00 -21.31 10.49
C ALA A 116 49.78 -20.03 10.12
N LYS A 117 49.08 -18.91 9.92
CA LYS A 117 49.71 -17.61 9.61
C LYS A 117 50.61 -17.10 10.74
N LYS A 118 50.25 -17.36 12.00
CA LYS A 118 51.07 -16.99 13.17
C LYS A 118 52.33 -17.85 13.29
N LEU A 119 52.25 -19.13 12.92
CA LEU A 119 53.40 -20.04 12.94
C LEU A 119 54.36 -19.80 11.76
N SER A 120 53.88 -19.24 10.66
CA SER A 120 54.68 -18.90 9.48
C SER A 120 55.28 -17.48 9.51
N SER A 121 55.08 -16.72 10.59
CA SER A 121 55.56 -15.35 10.79
C SER A 121 56.55 -15.28 11.94
#